data_AF-A0A651HCS5-F1
#
_entry.id   AF-A0A651HCS5-F1
#
_cell.length_a   1.000
_cell.length_b   1.000
_cell.length_c   1.000
_cell.angle_alpha   90.00
_cell.angle_beta   90.00
_cell.angle_gamma   90.00
#
_symmetry.space_group_name_H-M   'P 1'
#
loop_
_entity.id
_entity.type
_entity.pdbx_description
1 polymer ?
#
loop_
_entity_poly.entity_id
_entity_poly.type
_entity_poly.pdbx_seq_one_letter_code
_entity_poly.pdbx_strand_id
1 'polypeptide(L)'
;MEMAGAPVFVSNLVVAETCFACQHHYGIPKAAVLGGLHELLAQPTFQVPEDLLELLSRPELDTAKPGFLDRLIHAEYARSGLPLVTFEKAAARLPDT
;
A
#
# COMPACT_ATOMS: atom_id res chain seq x y z
N MET A 1 21.57 -8.63 12.74
CA MET A 1 22.40 -7.56 13.33
C MET A 1 21.93 -6.26 12.70
N GLU A 2 21.27 -5.39 13.47
CA GLU A 2 20.91 -4.04 13.00
C GLU A 2 22.20 -3.28 12.70
N MET A 3 22.40 -2.90 11.45
CA MET A 3 23.48 -1.98 11.10
C MET A 3 22.93 -0.56 11.18
N ALA A 4 23.47 0.24 12.09
CA ALA A 4 23.06 1.64 12.24
C ALA A 4 23.15 2.36 10.88
N GLY A 5 22.03 2.93 10.44
CA GLY A 5 21.93 3.66 9.18
C GLY A 5 21.71 2.82 7.92
N ALA A 6 21.51 1.50 8.02
CA ALA A 6 21.10 0.70 6.87
C ALA A 6 19.65 1.04 6.45
N PRO A 7 19.37 1.10 5.13
CA PRO A 7 18.01 1.28 4.65
C PRO A 7 17.12 0.12 5.08
N VAL A 8 15.89 0.43 5.48
CA VAL A 8 14.89 -0.54 5.95
C VAL A 8 13.89 -0.79 4.83
N PHE A 9 13.83 -2.03 4.35
CA PHE A 9 12.82 -2.41 3.35
C PHE A 9 11.46 -2.64 4.02
N VAL A 10 10.42 -1.97 3.51
CA VAL A 10 9.03 -2.13 3.94
C VAL A 10 8.23 -2.75 2.79
N SER A 11 7.71 -3.95 3.01
CA SER A 11 6.93 -4.67 2.01
C SER A 11 5.46 -4.21 1.98
N ASN A 12 4.77 -4.52 0.87
CA ASN A 12 3.33 -4.32 0.73
C ASN A 12 2.53 -5.00 1.86
N LEU A 13 2.98 -6.17 2.34
CA LEU A 13 2.35 -6.87 3.46
C LEU A 13 2.42 -6.05 4.76
N VAL A 14 3.59 -5.49 5.09
CA VAL A 14 3.76 -4.65 6.29
C VAL A 14 2.87 -3.39 6.20
N VAL A 15 2.74 -2.81 5.01
CA VAL A 15 1.85 -1.67 4.77
C VAL A 15 0.38 -2.06 4.97
N ALA A 16 -0.03 -3.24 4.49
CA ALA A 16 -1.40 -3.74 4.68
C ALA A 16 -1.72 -3.99 6.16
N GLU A 17 -0.79 -4.61 6.90
CA GLU A 17 -0.92 -4.85 8.34
C GLU A 17 -0.98 -3.54 9.13
N THR A 18 -0.14 -2.57 8.78
CA THR A 18 -0.16 -1.23 9.40
C THR A 18 -1.49 -0.54 9.15
N CYS A 19 -1.99 -0.58 7.91
CA CYS A 19 -3.31 -0.07 7.57
C CYS A 19 -4.42 -0.71 8.40
N PHE A 20 -4.39 -2.03 8.54
CA PHE A 20 -5.37 -2.78 9.31
C PHE A 20 -5.30 -2.40 10.79
N ALA A 21 -4.11 -2.42 11.39
CA ALA A 21 -3.89 -2.10 12.79
C ALA A 21 -4.32 -0.67 13.13
N CYS A 22 -3.90 0.33 12.36
CA CYS A 22 -4.28 1.72 12.58
C CYS A 22 -5.80 1.93 12.54
N GLN A 23 -6.49 1.32 11.56
CA GLN A 23 -7.94 1.49 11.43
C GLN A 23 -8.72 0.69 12.47
N HIS A 24 -8.36 -0.58 12.71
CA HIS A 24 -9.18 -1.51 13.51
C HIS A 24 -8.80 -1.54 14.99
N HIS A 25 -7.53 -1.35 15.31
CA HIS A 25 -7.06 -1.37 16.70
C HIS A 25 -6.93 0.02 17.30
N TYR A 26 -6.63 1.03 16.48
CA TYR A 26 -6.42 2.40 16.94
C TYR A 26 -7.50 3.39 16.47
N GLY A 27 -8.46 2.97 15.66
CA GLY A 27 -9.58 3.82 15.21
C GLY A 27 -9.15 5.02 14.35
N ILE A 28 -7.96 4.97 13.76
CA ILE A 28 -7.42 6.09 12.97
C ILE A 28 -8.16 6.14 11.61
N PRO A 29 -8.68 7.31 11.19
CA PRO A 29 -9.34 7.45 9.90
C PRO A 29 -8.41 7.05 8.74
N LYS A 30 -8.94 6.30 7.76
CA LYS A 30 -8.17 5.80 6.61
C LYS A 30 -7.36 6.89 5.91
N ALA A 31 -7.92 8.07 5.69
CA ALA A 31 -7.20 9.20 5.08
C ALA A 31 -5.94 9.59 5.88
N ALA A 32 -6.04 9.64 7.21
CA ALA A 32 -4.91 9.95 8.09
C ALA A 32 -3.85 8.84 8.07
N VAL A 33 -4.28 7.57 7.99
CA VAL A 33 -3.35 6.42 7.86
C VAL A 33 -2.58 6.49 6.54
N LEU A 34 -3.26 6.72 5.41
CA LEU A 34 -2.62 6.79 4.10
C LEU A 34 -1.67 8.00 3.99
N GLY A 35 -2.08 9.15 4.53
CA GLY A 35 -1.22 10.34 4.60
C GLY A 35 0.04 10.10 5.43
N GLY A 36 -0.11 9.51 6.62
CA GLY A 36 1.02 9.19 7.50
C GLY A 36 1.96 8.13 6.90
N LEU A 37 1.43 7.13 6.20
CA LEU A 37 2.23 6.16 5.46
C LEU A 37 3.03 6.81 4.34
N HIS A 38 2.42 7.72 3.57
CA HIS A 38 3.12 8.43 2.51
C HIS A 38 4.26 9.29 3.07
N GLU A 39 4.00 10.06 4.13
CA GLU A 39 5.00 10.91 4.78
C GLU A 39 6.15 10.09 5.38
N LEU A 40 5.84 8.98 6.05
CA LEU A 40 6.84 8.11 6.66
C LEU A 40 7.71 7.42 5.60
N LEU A 41 7.08 6.78 4.61
CA LEU A 41 7.77 5.94 3.63
C LEU A 41 8.50 6.74 2.55
N ALA A 42 8.22 8.04 2.41
CA ALA A 42 8.98 8.95 1.56
C ALA A 42 10.36 9.32 2.15
N GLN A 43 10.64 8.98 3.42
CA GLN A 43 11.94 9.25 4.04
C GLN A 43 13.03 8.34 3.47
N PRO A 44 14.27 8.83 3.30
CA PRO A 44 15.37 8.07 2.69
C PRO A 44 15.81 6.84 3.51
N THR A 45 15.36 6.74 4.76
CA THR A 45 15.56 5.57 5.62
C THR A 45 14.83 4.34 5.10
N PHE A 46 13.74 4.51 4.36
CA PHE A 46 12.90 3.40 3.90
C PHE A 46 13.14 3.08 2.43
N GLN A 47 13.21 1.80 2.14
CA GLN A 47 13.08 1.25 0.79
C GLN A 47 11.70 0.61 0.67
N VAL A 48 11.03 0.84 -0.44
CA VAL A 48 9.67 0.33 -0.69
C VAL A 48 9.56 -0.17 -2.12
N PRO A 49 8.54 -1.00 -2.45
CA PRO A 49 8.20 -1.31 -3.83
C PRO A 49 7.99 -0.04 -4.65
N GLU A 50 8.47 -0.04 -5.91
CA GLU A 50 8.55 1.14 -6.78
C GLU A 50 7.20 1.86 -6.97
N ASP A 51 6.11 1.09 -6.96
CA ASP A 51 4.74 1.53 -7.19
C ASP A 51 4.02 2.04 -5.94
N LEU A 52 4.57 1.81 -4.74
CA LEU A 52 3.88 2.13 -3.49
C LEU A 52 3.72 3.64 -3.27
N LEU A 53 4.80 4.42 -3.43
CA LEU A 53 4.73 5.87 -3.20
C LEU A 53 3.84 6.56 -4.23
N GLU A 54 3.89 6.11 -5.49
CA GLU A 54 2.99 6.60 -6.52
C GLU A 54 1.52 6.31 -6.13
N LEU A 55 1.22 5.08 -5.71
CA LEU A 55 -0.13 4.72 -5.27
C LEU A 55 -0.60 5.56 -4.08
N LEU A 56 0.25 5.75 -3.06
CA LEU A 56 -0.04 6.56 -1.87
C LEU A 56 -0.25 8.04 -2.18
N SER A 57 0.38 8.57 -3.24
CA SER A 57 0.22 9.96 -3.67
C SER A 57 -1.12 10.26 -4.36
N ARG A 58 -1.90 9.24 -4.72
CA ARG A 58 -3.14 9.42 -5.50
C ARG A 58 -4.22 10.13 -4.66
N PRO A 59 -4.91 11.14 -5.22
CA PRO A 59 -6.01 11.79 -4.53
C PRO A 59 -7.17 10.80 -4.30
N GLU A 60 -7.93 11.04 -3.22
CA GLU A 60 -9.18 10.32 -2.90
C GLU A 60 -9.02 8.79 -2.70
N LEU A 61 -7.80 8.33 -2.40
CA LEU A 61 -7.47 6.91 -2.23
C LEU A 61 -8.18 6.26 -1.03
N ASP A 62 -8.55 7.07 -0.03
CA ASP A 62 -9.32 6.68 1.13
C ASP A 62 -10.76 6.25 0.77
N THR A 63 -11.33 6.84 -0.27
CA THR A 63 -12.70 6.54 -0.76
C THR A 63 -12.75 5.75 -2.08
N ALA A 64 -11.58 5.50 -2.70
CA ALA A 64 -11.45 4.82 -3.98
C ALA A 64 -12.07 3.40 -4.02
N LYS A 65 -12.55 3.01 -5.22
CA LYS A 65 -13.05 1.67 -5.55
C LYS A 65 -12.45 1.16 -6.88
N PRO A 66 -11.57 0.14 -6.87
CA PRO A 66 -11.21 -0.69 -5.72
C PRO A 66 -10.34 0.08 -4.71
N GLY A 67 -10.33 -0.40 -3.46
CA GLY A 67 -9.70 0.28 -2.34
C GLY A 67 -8.18 0.28 -2.41
N PHE A 68 -7.54 0.94 -1.46
CA PHE A 68 -6.08 0.99 -1.36
C PHE A 68 -5.43 -0.39 -1.30
N LEU A 69 -5.91 -1.27 -0.41
CA LEU A 69 -5.35 -2.61 -0.26
C LEU A 69 -5.54 -3.47 -1.52
N ASP A 70 -6.69 -3.37 -2.17
CA ASP A 70 -6.96 -4.07 -3.43
C ASP A 70 -5.98 -3.63 -4.53
N ARG A 71 -5.70 -2.33 -4.60
CA ARG A 71 -4.71 -1.77 -5.54
C ARG A 71 -3.29 -2.20 -5.20
N LEU A 72 -2.97 -2.32 -3.91
CA LEU A 72 -1.67 -2.79 -3.45
C LEU A 72 -1.43 -4.26 -3.83
N ILE A 73 -2.46 -5.10 -3.64
CA ILE A 73 -2.44 -6.50 -4.08
C ILE A 73 -2.31 -6.56 -5.60
N HIS A 74 -3.13 -5.82 -6.34
CA HIS A 74 -3.07 -5.78 -7.79
C HIS A 74 -1.68 -5.39 -8.30
N ALA A 75 -1.07 -4.37 -7.72
CA ALA A 75 0.25 -3.90 -8.12
C ALA A 75 1.34 -4.96 -7.89
N GLU A 76 1.23 -5.78 -6.84
CA GLU A 76 2.13 -6.89 -6.59
C GLU A 76 2.01 -8.02 -7.62
N TYR A 77 0.78 -8.36 -8.04
CA TYR A 77 0.53 -9.32 -9.10
C TYR A 77 1.04 -8.80 -10.45
N ALA A 78 0.79 -7.53 -10.75
CA ALA A 78 1.26 -6.87 -11.97
C ALA A 78 2.79 -6.88 -12.07
N ARG A 79 3.50 -6.51 -10.99
CA ARG A 79 4.98 -6.58 -10.94
C ARG A 79 5.51 -8.01 -11.12
N SER A 80 4.74 -9.00 -10.69
CA SER A 80 5.10 -10.42 -10.82
C SER A 80 4.76 -11.00 -12.20
N GLY A 81 4.12 -10.25 -13.08
CA GLY A 81 3.65 -10.73 -14.38
C GLY A 81 2.56 -11.81 -14.27
N LEU A 82 1.80 -11.80 -13.17
CA LEU A 82 0.78 -12.80 -12.86
C LEU A 82 -0.63 -12.19 -12.96
N PRO A 83 -1.62 -12.93 -13.45
CA PRO A 83 -3.00 -12.48 -13.44
C PRO A 83 -3.56 -12.47 -12.01
N LEU A 84 -4.34 -11.44 -11.67
CA LEU A 84 -5.04 -11.36 -10.39
C LEU A 84 -6.39 -12.07 -10.47
N VAL A 85 -6.62 -13.06 -9.60
CA VAL A 85 -7.95 -13.67 -9.39
C VAL A 85 -8.48 -13.22 -8.03
N THR A 86 -9.58 -12.47 -8.02
CA THR A 86 -10.17 -11.91 -6.80
C THR A 86 -11.70 -11.88 -6.85
N PHE A 87 -12.33 -11.91 -5.68
CA PHE A 87 -13.78 -11.70 -5.53
C PHE A 87 -14.17 -10.22 -5.37
N GLU A 88 -13.18 -9.31 -5.31
CA GLU A 88 -13.43 -7.86 -5.29
C GLU A 88 -13.91 -7.41 -6.67
N LYS A 89 -15.22 -7.13 -6.79
CA LYS A 89 -15.84 -6.76 -8.07
C LYS A 89 -15.27 -5.48 -8.68
N ALA A 90 -14.84 -4.53 -7.84
CA ALA A 90 -14.26 -3.29 -8.33
C ALA A 90 -12.86 -3.49 -8.94
N ALA A 91 -12.21 -4.64 -8.70
CA ALA A 91 -10.91 -4.96 -9.29
C ALA A 91 -10.96 -5.02 -10.82
N ALA A 92 -12.11 -5.35 -11.43
CA ALA A 92 -12.32 -5.31 -12.89
C ALA A 92 -12.11 -3.92 -13.53
N ARG A 93 -11.91 -2.86 -12.73
CA ARG A 93 -11.56 -1.50 -13.20
C ARG A 93 -10.06 -1.27 -13.29
N LEU A 94 -9.25 -2.22 -12.82
CA LEU A 94 -7.80 -2.15 -12.88
C LEU A 94 -7.32 -2.81 -14.18
N PRO A 95 -6.17 -2.36 -14.74
CA PRO A 95 -5.57 -3.00 -15.89
C PRO A 95 -5.28 -4.48 -15.63
N ASP A 96 -5.29 -5.32 -16.66
CA ASP A 96 -4.78 -6.70 -16.59
C ASP A 96 -5.39 -7.56 -15.45
N THR A 97 -6.67 -7.32 -15.13
CA THR A 97 -7.47 -8.06 -14.15
C THR A 97 -8.50 -8.97 -14.83
#